data_AF-A0A392UYC5-F1
#
_entry.id   AF-A0A392UYC5-F1
#
_cell.length_a   1.000
_cell.length_b   1.000
_cell.length_c   1.000
_cell.angle_alpha   90.00
_cell.angle_beta   90.00
_cell.angle_gamma   90.00
#
_symmetry.space_group_name_H-M   'P 1'
#
loop_
_entity.id
_entity.type
_entity.pdbx_description
1 polymer ?
#
loop_
_entity_poly.entity_id
_entity_poly.type
_entity_poly.pdbx_seq_one_letter_code
_entity_poly.pdbx_strand_id
1 'polypeptide(L)' 'MRLDVVSGSASGPHRLTPGHLAEDFVLPPAFEHSPLFDGHTKMVVSDAEKTILEDMGPEAIRHEVAKSSEAVFR' A
#
# COMPACT_ATOMS: atom_id res chain seq x y z
N MET A 1 -19.69 21.42 -21.34
CA MET A 1 -19.05 20.41 -22.19
C MET A 1 -18.89 19.13 -21.36
N ARG A 2 -19.06 17.98 -22.00
CA ARG A 2 -19.10 16.65 -21.40
C ARG A 2 -17.71 16.25 -20.89
N LEU A 3 -17.65 15.56 -19.74
CA LEU A 3 -16.42 15.01 -19.18
C LEU A 3 -16.23 13.62 -19.80
N ASP A 4 -15.40 13.53 -20.83
CA ASP A 4 -15.04 12.25 -21.43
C ASP A 4 -14.13 11.49 -20.46
N VAL A 5 -14.62 10.35 -19.99
CA VAL A 5 -13.85 9.36 -19.24
C VAL A 5 -12.86 8.73 -20.22
N VAL A 6 -11.63 9.24 -20.26
CA VAL A 6 -10.56 8.51 -20.92
C VAL A 6 -10.15 7.37 -20.01
N SER A 7 -10.70 6.20 -20.32
CA SER A 7 -10.23 4.90 -19.85
C SER A 7 -8.77 4.76 -20.29
N GLY A 8 -7.85 5.21 -19.45
CA GLY A 8 -6.43 5.00 -19.63
C GLY A 8 -6.12 3.58 -19.24
N SER A 9 -6.15 2.68 -20.23
CA SER A 9 -5.70 1.29 -20.12
C SER A 9 -4.37 1.24 -19.38
N ALA A 10 -4.34 0.55 -18.23
CA ALA A 10 -3.11 0.17 -17.54
C ALA A 10 -2.34 -0.83 -18.42
N SER A 11 -1.65 -0.32 -19.43
CA SER A 11 -0.85 -1.06 -20.41
C SER A 11 0.64 -0.96 -20.06
N GLY A 12 0.97 -1.20 -18.79
CA GLY A 12 2.34 -1.53 -18.39
C GLY A 12 2.56 -3.04 -18.53
N PRO A 13 3.78 -3.51 -18.86
CA PRO A 13 4.09 -4.93 -19.05
C PRO A 13 3.87 -5.80 -17.80
N HIS A 14 3.63 -5.19 -16.64
CA HIS A 14 3.35 -5.85 -15.37
C HIS A 14 1.90 -5.55 -14.95
N ARG A 15 0.93 -6.23 -15.59
CA ARG A 15 -0.47 -6.21 -15.14
C ARG A 15 -0.58 -7.03 -13.85
N LEU A 16 -1.00 -6.38 -12.77
CA LEU A 16 -1.38 -7.09 -11.55
C LEU A 16 -2.59 -7.96 -11.85
N THR A 17 -2.39 -9.28 -11.80
CA THR A 17 -3.44 -10.25 -12.08
C THR A 17 -4.23 -10.48 -10.80
N PRO A 18 -5.57 -10.29 -10.80
CA PRO A 18 -6.38 -10.63 -9.64
C PRO A 18 -6.15 -12.08 -9.22
N GLY A 19 -5.68 -12.29 -7.98
CA GLY A 19 -5.35 -13.63 -7.44
C GLY A 19 -3.87 -14.01 -7.39
N HIS A 20 -2.94 -13.14 -7.83
CA HIS A 20 -1.50 -13.34 -7.62
C HIS A 20 -1.07 -12.76 -6.27
N LEU A 21 -0.31 -13.50 -5.47
CA LEU A 21 0.16 -13.07 -4.16
C LEU A 21 1.08 -11.84 -4.29
N ALA A 22 0.94 -10.88 -3.36
CA ALA A 22 1.60 -9.57 -3.37
C ALA A 22 3.11 -9.62 -3.04
N GLU A 23 3.75 -10.76 -3.24
CA GLU A 23 5.14 -11.04 -2.86
C GLU A 23 6.12 -10.17 -3.66
N ASP A 24 5.75 -9.81 -4.90
CA ASP A 24 6.55 -9.04 -5.84
C ASP A 24 5.83 -7.77 -6.35
N PHE A 25 5.10 -7.04 -5.49
CA PHE A 25 4.52 -5.75 -5.89
C PHE A 25 5.64 -4.72 -6.12
N VAL A 26 6.10 -4.59 -7.36
CA VAL A 26 6.96 -3.48 -7.79
C VAL A 26 6.09 -2.26 -8.01
N LEU A 27 6.24 -1.26 -7.15
CA LEU A 27 5.66 0.07 -7.36
C LEU A 27 6.11 0.57 -8.73
N PRO A 28 5.18 0.87 -9.66
CA PRO A 28 5.58 1.38 -10.96
C PRO A 28 6.37 2.69 -10.74
N PRO A 29 7.50 2.91 -11.43
CA PRO A 29 8.36 4.08 -11.20
C PRO A 29 7.63 5.43 -11.23
N ALA A 30 6.49 5.51 -11.95
CA ALA A 30 5.63 6.69 -11.96
C ALA A 30 5.01 7.04 -10.59
N PHE A 31 4.87 6.07 -9.69
CA PHE A 31 4.32 6.24 -8.34
C PHE A 31 5.39 6.62 -7.30
N GLU A 32 6.68 6.62 -7.63
CA GLU A 32 7.73 7.09 -6.71
C GLU A 32 7.68 8.60 -6.46
N HIS A 33 7.05 9.37 -7.36
CA HIS A 33 7.04 10.85 -7.32
C HIS A 33 5.66 11.47 -7.10
N SER A 34 4.59 10.68 -7.15
CA SER A 34 3.23 11.12 -6.87
C SER A 34 2.76 10.58 -5.52
N PRO A 35 2.06 11.36 -4.68
CA PRO A 35 1.43 10.84 -3.47
C PRO A 35 0.63 9.57 -3.79
N LEU A 36 1.03 8.43 -3.19
CA LEU A 36 0.35 7.14 -3.36
C LEU A 36 -1.10 7.18 -2.89
N PHE A 37 -1.36 8.04 -1.92
CA PHE A 37 -2.69 8.30 -1.39
C PHE A 37 -3.04 9.76 -1.65
N ASP A 38 -4.20 9.97 -2.26
CA ASP A 38 -4.79 11.27 -2.59
C ASP A 38 -5.49 11.94 -1.39
N GLY A 39 -5.33 11.38 -0.18
CA GLY A 39 -6.03 11.79 1.03
C GLY A 39 -7.52 11.41 1.07
N HIS A 40 -8.09 10.95 -0.05
CA HIS A 40 -9.45 10.40 -0.12
C HIS A 40 -9.47 8.89 0.17
N THR A 41 -8.34 8.22 -0.09
CA THR A 41 -8.16 6.81 0.26
C THR A 41 -8.06 6.65 1.77
N LYS A 42 -9.08 6.03 2.37
CA LYS A 42 -9.10 5.70 3.81
C LYS A 42 -8.50 4.32 4.03
N MET A 43 -7.45 4.25 4.85
CA MET A 43 -7.00 2.98 5.40
C MET A 43 -8.00 2.50 6.45
N VAL A 44 -8.56 1.32 6.25
CA VAL A 44 -9.51 0.70 7.18
C VAL A 44 -8.79 -0.43 7.89
N VAL A 45 -8.80 -0.39 9.22
CA VAL A 45 -8.34 -1.46 10.11
C VAL A 45 -9.57 -2.09 10.71
N SER A 46 -9.66 -3.43 10.72
CA SER A 46 -10.79 -4.11 11.34
C SER A 46 -10.77 -3.94 12.87
N ASP A 47 -11.92 -4.13 13.52
CA ASP A 47 -12.00 -3.99 14.97
C ASP A 47 -11.07 -4.97 15.70
N ALA A 48 -10.94 -6.21 15.20
CA ALA A 48 -10.02 -7.19 15.77
C ALA A 48 -8.56 -6.74 15.66
N GLU A 49 -8.14 -6.27 14.50
CA GLU A 49 -6.78 -5.75 14.30
C GLU A 49 -6.51 -4.50 15.14
N LYS A 50 -7.51 -3.63 15.30
CA LYS A 50 -7.42 -2.46 16.17
C LYS A 50 -7.16 -2.86 17.62
N THR A 51 -7.88 -3.86 18.13
CA THR A 51 -7.64 -4.37 19.50
C THR A 51 -6.24 -4.95 19.67
N ILE A 52 -5.71 -5.63 18.65
CA ILE A 52 -4.35 -6.16 18.68
C ILE A 52 -3.31 -5.04 18.69
N LEU A 53 -3.50 -4.01 17.86
CA LEU A 53 -2.60 -2.84 17.83
C LEU A 53 -2.61 -2.08 19.16
N GLU A 54 -3.78 -1.94 19.79
CA GLU A 54 -3.92 -1.30 21.10
C GLU A 54 -3.26 -2.12 22.21
N ASP A 55 -3.43 -3.45 22.21
CA ASP A 55 -2.78 -4.36 23.16
C ASP A 55 -1.25 -4.36 23.03
N MET A 56 -0.75 -4.30 21.78
CA MET A 56 0.69 -4.28 21.50
C MET A 56 1.36 -3.00 22.00
N GLY A 57 0.68 -1.86 21.91
CA GLY A 57 1.18 -0.56 22.36
C GLY A 57 2.21 0.08 21.42
N PRO A 58 2.42 1.41 21.54
CA PRO A 58 3.15 2.18 20.53
C PRO A 58 4.65 1.87 20.48
N GLU A 59 5.29 1.53 21.60
CA GLU A 59 6.70 1.13 21.65
C GLU A 59 6.97 -0.16 20.86
N ALA A 60 6.16 -1.20 21.06
CA ALA A 60 6.34 -2.48 20.39
C ALA A 60 6.06 -2.38 18.89
N ILE A 61 5.05 -1.58 18.49
CA ILE A 61 4.81 -1.27 17.08
C ILE A 61 6.03 -0.61 16.44
N ARG A 62 6.61 0.42 17.06
CA ARG A 62 7.80 1.10 16.53
C ARG A 62 8.99 0.14 16.39
N HIS A 63 9.19 -0.76 17.34
CA HIS A 63 10.24 -1.76 17.28
C HIS A 63 10.04 -2.74 16.12
N GLU A 64 8.83 -3.25 15.92
CA GLU A 64 8.56 -4.17 14.80
C GLU A 64 8.69 -3.48 13.44
N VAL A 65 8.26 -2.22 13.32
CA VAL A 65 8.44 -1.42 12.09
C VAL A 65 9.92 -1.24 11.77
N ALA A 66 10.75 -0.90 12.77
CA ALA A 66 12.19 -0.76 12.57
C ALA A 66 12.83 -2.07 12.10
N LYS A 67 12.54 -3.17 12.80
CA LYS A 67 13.02 -4.52 12.48
C LYS A 67 12.59 -4.99 11.10
N SER A 68 11.32 -4.75 10.72
CA SER A 68 10.80 -5.13 9.41
C SER A 68 11.41 -4.29 8.28
N SER A 69 11.67 -3.00 8.53
CA SER A 69 12.29 -2.10 7.54
C SER A 69 13.76 -2.47 7.27
N GLU A 70 14.53 -2.87 8.28
CA GLU A 70 15.90 -3.34 8.10
C GLU A 70 16.01 -4.57 7.17
N ALA A 71 14.95 -5.38 7.07
CA ALA A 71 14.94 -6.54 6.18
C ALA A 71 14.81 -6.14 4.69
N VAL A 72 14.26 -4.97 4.40
CA VAL A 72 14.01 -4.47 3.03
C VAL A 72 15.27 -3.85 2.43
N PHE A 73 16.15 -3.27 3.25
CA PHE A 73 17.35 -2.55 2.81
C PHE A 73 18.65 -3.38 2.89
N ARG A 74 18.56 -4.71 2.81
CA ARG A 74 19.74 -5.60 2.78
C ARG A 74 20.29 -5.81 1.38
#